data_AF-A0A2N1QUG6-F1
#
_entry.id   AF-A0A2N1QUG6-F1
#
_cell.length_a   1.000
_cell.length_b   1.000
_cell.length_c   1.000
_cell.angle_alpha   90.00
_cell.angle_beta   90.00
_cell.angle_gamma   90.00
#
_symmetry.space_group_name_H-M   'P 1'
#
loop_
_entity.id
_entity.type
_entity.pdbx_description
1 polymer ?
#
loop_
_entity_poly.entity_id
_entity_poly.type
_entity_poly.pdbx_seq_one_letter_code
_entity_poly.pdbx_strand_id
1 'polypeptide(L)'
;MPRSKGERYIPKGMKQIMGLLYLFLGHYPLGLYPFTNRTPFPESAEIAEMVSIVHSGGDLGCHIDGGSKTPAAQKMIESADQIRDIISKNGGLNVYYNIFEWYEKECPERINILRDLSMLKSPGFMTKMQIASAHNMSIRTMDRERDLAILHISREIYRRGQLLSSEYTPVKWYINRR
;
A
#
# COMPACT_ATOMS: atom_id res chain seq x y z
N MET A 1 20.37 31.41 -10.99
CA MET A 1 19.26 30.44 -11.20
C MET A 1 19.18 29.52 -9.99
N PRO A 2 18.07 29.45 -9.24
CA PRO A 2 17.96 28.51 -8.13
C PRO A 2 17.64 27.12 -8.68
N ARG A 3 18.46 26.13 -8.32
CA ARG A 3 18.23 24.70 -8.62
C ARG A 3 16.94 24.24 -7.94
N SER A 4 15.98 23.74 -8.71
CA SER A 4 14.80 23.07 -8.17
C SER A 4 15.25 21.86 -7.33
N LYS A 5 14.72 21.74 -6.10
CA LYS A 5 14.92 20.57 -5.25
C LYS A 5 14.44 19.34 -6.04
N GLY A 6 15.35 18.42 -6.33
CA GLY A 6 15.07 17.24 -7.15
C GLY A 6 13.86 16.47 -6.64
N GLU A 7 12.75 16.57 -7.37
CA GLU A 7 11.64 15.65 -7.22
C GLU A 7 12.16 14.24 -7.46
N ARG A 8 12.15 13.41 -6.42
CA ARG A 8 12.51 12.01 -6.57
C ARG A 8 11.42 11.36 -7.40
N TYR A 9 11.77 10.97 -8.62
CA TYR A 9 10.88 10.22 -9.50
C TYR A 9 10.46 8.90 -8.84
N ILE A 10 9.15 8.70 -8.67
CA ILE A 10 8.56 7.42 -8.23
C ILE A 10 7.99 6.71 -9.46
N PRO A 11 8.50 5.53 -9.84
CA PRO A 11 8.01 4.78 -11.00
C PRO A 11 6.51 4.46 -10.91
N LYS A 12 5.82 4.37 -12.06
CA LYS A 12 4.38 4.06 -12.11
C LYS A 12 4.03 2.77 -11.36
N GLY A 13 4.80 1.70 -11.56
CA GLY A 13 4.59 0.43 -10.86
C GLY A 13 4.71 0.56 -9.33
N MET A 14 5.66 1.37 -8.86
CA MET A 14 5.80 1.64 -7.43
C MET A 14 4.61 2.46 -6.88
N LYS A 15 4.12 3.44 -7.63
CA LYS A 15 2.90 4.20 -7.25
C LYS A 15 1.68 3.29 -7.14
N GLN A 16 1.54 2.31 -8.04
CA GLN A 16 0.45 1.32 -7.98
C GLN A 16 0.53 0.45 -6.72
N ILE A 17 1.72 0.02 -6.32
CA ILE A 17 1.91 -0.72 -5.06
C ILE A 17 1.56 0.18 -3.86
N MET A 18 2.02 1.43 -3.84
CA MET A 18 1.67 2.38 -2.77
C MET A 18 0.16 2.57 -2.68
N GLY A 19 -0.52 2.78 -3.80
CA GLY A 19 -1.98 2.92 -3.87
C GLY A 19 -2.70 1.68 -3.34
N LEU A 20 -2.23 0.48 -3.70
CA LEU A 20 -2.74 -0.78 -3.17
C LEU A 20 -2.62 -0.86 -1.64
N LEU A 21 -1.47 -0.51 -1.08
CA LEU A 21 -1.27 -0.54 0.37
C LEU A 21 -2.15 0.50 1.09
N TYR A 22 -2.29 1.70 0.53
CA TYR A 22 -3.21 2.71 1.09
C TYR A 22 -4.67 2.27 1.02
N LEU A 23 -5.09 1.63 -0.07
CA LEU A 23 -6.44 1.10 -0.21
C LEU A 23 -6.74 0.11 0.91
N PHE A 24 -5.85 -0.86 1.12
CA PHE A 24 -6.04 -1.86 2.17
C PHE A 24 -6.01 -1.23 3.57
N LEU A 25 -4.99 -0.42 3.88
CA LEU A 25 -4.89 0.26 5.17
C LEU A 25 -6.11 1.14 5.47
N GLY A 26 -6.66 1.77 4.44
CA GLY A 26 -7.79 2.67 4.55
C GLY A 26 -9.14 1.98 4.55
N HIS A 27 -9.31 0.83 3.90
CA HIS A 27 -10.64 0.30 3.56
C HIS A 27 -10.84 -1.19 3.85
N TYR A 28 -9.78 -1.96 4.09
CA TYR A 28 -9.93 -3.35 4.51
C TYR A 28 -10.11 -3.45 6.03
N PRO A 29 -11.03 -4.27 6.57
CA PRO A 29 -11.23 -4.40 8.02
C PRO A 29 -9.97 -4.84 8.79
N LEU A 30 -9.11 -5.64 8.15
CA LEU A 30 -7.83 -6.07 8.74
C LEU A 30 -6.63 -5.26 8.21
N GLY A 31 -6.88 -4.13 7.55
CA GLY A 31 -5.86 -3.28 6.95
C GLY A 31 -4.85 -4.06 6.11
N LEU A 32 -3.57 -4.04 6.52
CA LEU A 32 -2.46 -4.66 5.78
C LEU A 32 -2.19 -6.14 6.13
N TYR A 33 -2.95 -6.74 7.05
CA TYR A 33 -2.72 -8.13 7.48
C TYR A 33 -2.73 -9.17 6.33
N PRO A 34 -3.54 -9.03 5.27
CA PRO A 34 -3.47 -9.92 4.12
C PRO A 34 -2.09 -10.00 3.47
N PHE A 35 -1.25 -8.98 3.59
CA PHE A 35 0.13 -8.99 3.06
C PHE A 35 1.16 -9.60 4.01
N THR A 36 0.73 -10.19 5.13
CA THR A 36 1.62 -10.81 6.13
C THR A 36 1.52 -12.33 6.17
N ASN A 37 0.73 -12.95 5.28
CA ASN A 37 0.40 -14.38 5.28
C ASN A 37 -0.26 -14.89 6.58
N ARG A 38 -0.72 -13.99 7.45
CA ARG A 38 -1.41 -14.33 8.71
C ARG A 38 -2.92 -14.51 8.51
N THR A 39 -3.44 -14.00 7.40
CA THR A 39 -4.85 -14.06 7.02
C THR A 39 -4.94 -14.39 5.53
N PRO A 40 -6.03 -15.02 5.07
CA PRO A 40 -6.29 -15.16 3.64
C PRO A 40 -6.27 -13.80 2.93
N PHE A 41 -5.88 -13.82 1.66
CA PHE A 41 -6.03 -12.63 0.82
C PHE A 41 -7.52 -12.43 0.48
N PRO A 42 -8.03 -11.19 0.40
CA PRO A 42 -9.47 -10.97 0.24
C PRO A 42 -9.99 -11.48 -1.10
N GLU A 43 -11.25 -11.91 -1.08
CA GLU A 43 -11.95 -12.36 -2.28
C GLU A 43 -12.30 -11.19 -3.20
N SER A 44 -12.65 -11.49 -4.46
CA SER A 44 -12.98 -10.46 -5.45
C SER A 44 -14.07 -9.49 -4.97
N ALA A 45 -15.07 -10.00 -4.24
CA ALA A 45 -16.18 -9.20 -3.73
C ALA A 45 -15.72 -8.18 -2.68
N GLU A 46 -14.88 -8.61 -1.73
CA GLU A 46 -14.31 -7.72 -0.70
C GLU A 46 -13.41 -6.65 -1.32
N ILE A 47 -12.63 -7.03 -2.34
CA ILE A 47 -11.78 -6.08 -3.08
C ILE A 47 -12.64 -5.02 -3.79
N ALA A 48 -13.69 -5.45 -4.49
CA ALA A 48 -14.56 -4.54 -5.20
C ALA A 48 -15.30 -3.58 -4.25
N GLU A 49 -15.70 -4.05 -3.08
CA GLU A 49 -16.29 -3.20 -2.04
C GLU A 49 -15.31 -2.10 -1.60
N MET A 50 -14.06 -2.44 -1.28
CA MET A 50 -13.03 -1.46 -0.93
C MET A 50 -12.86 -0.39 -2.02
N VAL A 51 -12.76 -0.83 -3.28
CA VAL A 51 -12.58 0.07 -4.42
C VAL A 51 -13.81 0.97 -4.62
N SER A 52 -15.02 0.45 -4.41
CA SER A 52 -16.26 1.22 -4.53
C SER A 52 -16.35 2.34 -3.49
N ILE A 53 -15.89 2.10 -2.25
CA ILE A 53 -15.88 3.11 -1.18
C ILE A 53 -15.01 4.30 -1.57
N VAL A 54 -13.86 4.03 -2.20
CA VAL A 54 -12.97 5.08 -2.70
C VAL A 54 -13.62 5.88 -3.84
N HIS A 55 -14.17 5.20 -4.85
CA HIS A 55 -14.77 5.89 -6.00
C HIS A 55 -15.97 6.76 -5.61
N SER A 56 -16.67 6.39 -4.55
CA SER A 56 -17.75 7.18 -3.96
C SER A 56 -17.25 8.40 -3.18
N GLY A 57 -15.96 8.46 -2.85
CA GLY A 57 -15.33 9.47 -1.98
C GLY A 57 -14.24 10.35 -2.62
N GLY A 58 -13.79 10.07 -3.85
CA GLY A 58 -12.83 10.91 -4.61
C GLY A 58 -11.56 10.18 -5.09
N ASP A 59 -11.06 10.63 -6.24
CA ASP A 59 -10.08 10.02 -7.17
C ASP A 59 -8.74 9.54 -6.56
N LEU A 60 -8.38 8.26 -6.76
CA LEU A 60 -7.09 7.66 -6.39
C LEU A 60 -6.08 7.55 -7.56
N GLY A 61 -6.36 8.13 -8.73
CA GLY A 61 -5.44 8.07 -9.87
C GLY A 61 -5.30 6.67 -10.48
N CYS A 62 -6.26 5.78 -10.18
CA CYS A 62 -6.47 4.53 -10.89
C CYS A 62 -7.75 4.71 -11.71
N HIS A 63 -7.62 5.22 -12.94
CA HIS A 63 -8.76 5.39 -13.82
C HIS A 63 -9.20 4.00 -14.32
N ILE A 64 -10.36 3.53 -13.87
CA ILE A 64 -11.04 2.38 -14.48
C ILE A 64 -11.87 2.95 -15.63
N ASP A 65 -11.43 2.72 -16.86
CA ASP A 65 -12.15 3.10 -18.09
C ASP A 65 -13.42 2.23 -18.25
N GLY A 66 -14.43 2.52 -17.45
CA GLY A 66 -15.74 1.89 -17.51
C GLY A 66 -16.78 2.89 -18.02
N GLY A 67 -17.02 2.91 -19.34
CA GLY A 67 -18.11 3.66 -19.95
C GLY A 67 -19.46 3.42 -19.25
N SER A 68 -20.37 4.38 -19.38
CA SER A 68 -21.65 4.53 -18.63
C SER A 68 -22.66 3.37 -18.74
N LYS A 69 -22.30 2.24 -19.35
CA LYS A 69 -23.14 1.06 -19.56
C LYS A 69 -22.61 -0.23 -18.92
N THR A 70 -21.48 -0.19 -18.22
CA THR A 70 -20.87 -1.42 -17.66
C THR A 70 -21.63 -1.88 -16.41
N PRO A 71 -22.21 -3.10 -16.38
CA PRO A 71 -22.93 -3.62 -15.21
C PRO A 71 -22.05 -3.62 -13.96
N ALA A 72 -22.64 -3.35 -12.79
CA ALA A 72 -21.89 -3.25 -11.52
C ALA A 72 -21.00 -4.48 -11.26
N ALA A 73 -21.50 -5.69 -11.54
CA ALA A 73 -20.74 -6.93 -11.40
C ALA A 73 -19.47 -6.99 -12.29
N GLN A 74 -19.51 -6.41 -13.49
CA GLN A 74 -18.36 -6.36 -14.39
C GLN A 74 -17.29 -5.40 -13.87
N LYS A 75 -17.71 -4.24 -13.33
CA LYS A 75 -16.79 -3.30 -12.66
C LYS A 75 -16.13 -3.90 -11.41
N MET A 76 -16.85 -4.76 -10.67
CA MET A 76 -16.32 -5.47 -9.50
C MET A 76 -15.19 -6.42 -9.90
N ILE A 77 -15.40 -7.22 -10.97
CA ILE A 77 -14.41 -8.15 -11.49
C ILE A 77 -13.17 -7.38 -11.98
N GLU A 78 -13.35 -6.35 -12.79
CA GLU A 78 -12.25 -5.54 -13.33
C GLU A 78 -11.39 -4.89 -12.24
N SER A 79 -12.03 -4.40 -11.17
CA SER A 79 -11.32 -3.81 -10.01
C SER A 79 -10.47 -4.84 -9.27
N ALA A 80 -11.02 -6.04 -9.05
CA ALA A 80 -10.29 -7.12 -8.40
C ALA A 80 -9.13 -7.63 -9.27
N ASP A 81 -9.35 -7.75 -10.57
CA ASP A 81 -8.34 -8.19 -11.53
C ASP A 81 -7.20 -7.18 -11.65
N GLN A 82 -7.48 -5.88 -11.63
CA GLN A 82 -6.44 -4.85 -11.59
C GLN A 82 -5.52 -4.98 -10.36
N ILE A 83 -6.08 -5.26 -9.18
CA ILE A 83 -5.27 -5.48 -7.97
C ILE A 83 -4.43 -6.75 -8.08
N ARG A 84 -5.04 -7.85 -8.56
CA ARG A 84 -4.32 -9.11 -8.79
C ARG A 84 -3.22 -8.96 -9.83
N ASP A 85 -3.45 -8.17 -10.87
CA ASP A 85 -2.46 -7.83 -11.89
C ASP A 85 -1.27 -7.08 -11.31
N ILE A 86 -1.51 -6.08 -10.44
CA ILE A 86 -0.44 -5.35 -9.75
C ILE A 86 0.39 -6.32 -8.93
N ILE A 87 -0.23 -7.20 -8.17
CA ILE A 87 0.47 -8.18 -7.33
C ILE A 87 1.26 -9.16 -8.19
N SER A 88 0.64 -9.70 -9.24
CA SER A 88 1.25 -10.68 -10.15
C SER A 88 2.46 -10.10 -10.89
N LYS A 89 2.35 -8.86 -11.39
CA LYS A 89 3.45 -8.13 -12.05
C LYS A 89 4.65 -7.88 -11.13
N ASN A 90 4.47 -7.96 -9.81
CA ASN A 90 5.51 -7.80 -8.82
C ASN A 90 5.95 -9.11 -8.15
N GLY A 91 5.69 -10.26 -8.81
CA GLY A 91 6.15 -11.57 -8.36
C GLY A 91 5.18 -12.32 -7.44
N GLY A 92 3.93 -11.86 -7.34
CA GLY A 92 2.88 -12.54 -6.58
C GLY A 92 2.93 -12.24 -5.08
N LEU A 93 1.93 -12.76 -4.34
CA LEU A 93 1.76 -12.49 -2.90
C LEU A 93 2.96 -12.92 -2.06
N ASN A 94 3.68 -13.97 -2.45
CA ASN A 94 4.87 -14.42 -1.73
C ASN A 94 5.95 -13.33 -1.63
N VAL A 95 6.10 -12.47 -2.64
CA VAL A 95 7.02 -11.33 -2.56
C VAL A 95 6.57 -10.36 -1.47
N TYR A 96 5.28 -10.03 -1.44
CA TYR A 96 4.71 -9.13 -0.43
C TYR A 96 4.92 -9.70 0.97
N TYR A 97 4.61 -10.99 1.19
CA TYR A 97 4.77 -11.67 2.48
C TYR A 97 6.22 -11.57 2.97
N ASN A 98 7.17 -11.90 2.10
CA ASN A 98 8.60 -11.84 2.43
C ASN A 98 9.07 -10.41 2.73
N ILE A 99 8.53 -9.38 2.05
CA ILE A 99 8.88 -7.99 2.34
C ILE A 99 8.28 -7.55 3.67
N PHE A 100 7.03 -7.88 3.97
CA PHE A 100 6.43 -7.53 5.25
C PHE A 100 7.15 -8.21 6.41
N GLU A 101 7.53 -9.48 6.26
CA GLU A 101 8.33 -10.19 7.27
C GLU A 101 9.72 -9.57 7.46
N TRP A 102 10.41 -9.25 6.35
CA TRP A 102 11.71 -8.55 6.42
C TRP A 102 11.58 -7.17 7.08
N TYR A 103 10.56 -6.39 6.70
CA TYR A 103 10.35 -5.04 7.21
C TYR A 103 9.99 -5.03 8.70
N GLU A 104 9.25 -6.05 9.17
CA GLU A 104 9.00 -6.24 10.60
C GLU A 104 10.30 -6.44 11.40
N LYS A 105 11.27 -7.15 10.85
CA LYS A 105 12.58 -7.38 11.49
C LYS A 105 13.47 -6.13 11.47
N GLU A 106 13.51 -5.42 10.34
CA GLU A 106 14.40 -4.26 10.15
C GLU A 106 13.86 -2.94 10.71
N CYS A 107 12.53 -2.78 10.74
CA CYS A 107 11.86 -1.54 11.11
C CYS A 107 10.65 -1.82 12.04
N PRO A 108 10.86 -2.45 13.21
CA PRO A 108 9.77 -2.90 14.09
C PRO A 108 8.87 -1.76 14.57
N GLU A 109 9.43 -0.58 14.84
CA GLU A 109 8.63 0.59 15.27
C GLU A 109 7.64 1.03 14.18
N ARG A 110 8.11 1.11 12.92
CA ARG A 110 7.27 1.55 11.80
C ARG A 110 6.21 0.52 11.42
N ILE A 111 6.52 -0.77 11.49
CA ILE A 111 5.50 -1.79 11.21
C ILE A 111 4.41 -1.78 12.28
N ASN A 112 4.75 -1.49 13.55
CA ASN A 112 3.77 -1.38 14.63
C ASN A 112 2.82 -0.19 14.41
N ILE A 113 3.33 0.95 13.94
CA ILE A 113 2.47 2.07 13.51
C ILE A 113 1.48 1.61 12.43
N LEU A 114 1.94 0.89 11.39
CA LEU A 114 1.06 0.39 10.34
C LEU A 114 0.01 -0.61 10.85
N ARG A 115 0.37 -1.45 11.83
CA ARG A 115 -0.55 -2.39 12.48
C ARG A 115 -1.64 -1.69 13.27
N ASP A 116 -1.27 -0.72 14.09
CA ASP A 116 -2.22 0.03 14.89
C ASP A 116 -3.14 0.86 14.00
N LEU A 117 -2.58 1.47 12.95
CA LEU A 117 -3.38 2.18 11.94
C LEU A 117 -4.31 1.25 11.15
N SER A 118 -3.96 -0.03 10.98
CA SER A 118 -4.85 -1.02 10.34
C SER A 118 -6.10 -1.31 11.17
N MET A 119 -6.07 -1.04 12.49
CA MET A 119 -7.18 -1.32 13.40
C MET A 119 -8.10 -0.10 13.66
N LEU A 120 -7.81 1.05 13.04
CA LEU A 120 -8.53 2.31 13.25
C LEU A 120 -10.04 2.25 13.02
N LYS A 121 -10.50 1.35 12.14
CA LYS A 121 -11.90 1.23 11.73
C LYS A 121 -12.68 0.18 12.52
N SER A 122 -12.01 -0.56 13.39
CA SER A 122 -12.64 -1.61 14.18
C SER A 122 -13.38 -1.00 15.38
N PRO A 123 -14.64 -1.36 15.65
CA PRO A 123 -15.39 -0.87 16.80
C PRO A 123 -14.64 -1.14 18.12
N GLY A 124 -14.46 -0.11 18.95
CA GLY A 124 -13.77 -0.21 20.25
C GLY A 124 -12.24 -0.06 20.19
N PHE A 125 -11.66 0.20 19.02
CA PHE A 125 -10.21 0.41 18.88
C PHE A 125 -9.79 1.88 19.03
N MET A 126 -8.47 2.06 19.20
CA MET A 126 -7.84 3.35 19.44
C MET A 126 -8.08 4.35 18.30
N THR A 127 -8.45 5.58 18.65
CA THR A 127 -8.46 6.72 17.74
C THR A 127 -7.06 7.05 17.23
N LYS A 128 -6.94 7.80 16.13
CA LYS A 128 -5.64 8.29 15.62
C LYS A 128 -4.83 9.02 16.70
N MET A 129 -5.51 9.77 17.57
CA MET A 129 -4.86 10.49 18.67
C MET A 129 -4.31 9.53 19.73
N GLN A 130 -5.07 8.49 20.09
CA GLN A 130 -4.61 7.47 21.04
C GLN A 130 -3.43 6.66 20.48
N ILE A 131 -3.46 6.29 19.19
CA ILE A 131 -2.33 5.62 18.54
C ILE A 131 -1.10 6.53 18.54
N ALA A 132 -1.23 7.79 18.09
CA ALA A 132 -0.11 8.73 18.08
C ALA A 132 0.48 8.92 19.48
N SER A 133 -0.38 9.00 20.51
CA SER A 133 0.04 9.08 21.90
C SER A 133 0.76 7.82 22.38
N ALA A 134 0.28 6.62 22.01
CA ALA A 134 0.93 5.34 22.36
C ALA A 134 2.34 5.23 21.77
N HIS A 135 2.58 5.87 20.62
CA HIS A 135 3.88 5.95 19.96
C HIS A 135 4.69 7.21 20.34
N ASN A 136 4.28 7.97 21.35
CA ASN A 136 4.94 9.21 21.81
C ASN A 136 5.20 10.23 20.69
N MET A 137 4.27 10.37 19.75
CA MET A 137 4.43 11.25 18.59
C MET A 137 3.17 12.05 18.27
N SER A 138 3.32 13.13 17.49
CA SER A 138 2.18 13.87 16.96
C SER A 138 1.48 13.07 15.86
N ILE A 139 0.18 13.31 15.62
CA ILE A 139 -0.55 12.70 14.50
C ILE A 139 0.16 12.99 13.17
N ARG A 140 0.69 14.21 12.99
CA ARG A 140 1.44 14.59 11.78
C ARG A 140 2.72 13.77 11.61
N THR A 141 3.43 13.50 12.70
CA THR A 141 4.63 12.65 12.69
C THR A 141 4.26 11.21 12.37
N MET A 142 3.19 10.68 12.97
CA MET A 142 2.68 9.35 12.69
C MET A 142 2.26 9.16 11.23
N ASP A 143 1.50 10.11 10.67
CA ASP A 143 1.13 10.09 9.25
C ASP A 143 2.38 10.10 8.35
N ARG A 144 3.43 10.86 8.72
CA ARG A 144 4.71 10.86 8.00
C ARG A 144 5.44 9.52 8.11
N GLU A 145 5.49 8.91 9.29
CA GLU A 145 6.11 7.59 9.47
C GLU A 145 5.35 6.49 8.73
N ARG A 146 4.00 6.56 8.69
CA ARG A 146 3.17 5.71 7.82
C ARG A 146 3.58 5.86 6.37
N ASP A 147 3.66 7.08 5.86
CA ASP A 147 3.96 7.34 4.45
C ASP A 147 5.37 6.85 4.09
N LEU A 148 6.34 7.03 4.99
CA LEU A 148 7.69 6.50 4.84
C LEU A 148 7.72 4.97 4.86
N ALA A 149 6.94 4.34 5.73
CA ALA A 149 6.85 2.88 5.79
C ALA A 149 6.26 2.29 4.51
N ILE A 150 5.16 2.86 4.02
CA ILE A 150 4.55 2.46 2.74
C ILE A 150 5.51 2.68 1.59
N LEU A 151 6.25 3.80 1.57
CA LEU A 151 7.26 4.08 0.56
C LEU A 151 8.38 3.02 0.56
N HIS A 152 8.91 2.65 1.73
CA HIS A 152 9.98 1.67 1.85
C HIS A 152 9.54 0.27 1.44
N ILE A 153 8.38 -0.19 1.94
CA ILE A 153 7.80 -1.48 1.59
C ILE A 153 7.54 -1.54 0.08
N SER A 154 6.89 -0.51 -0.48
CA SER A 154 6.56 -0.44 -1.91
C SER A 154 7.81 -0.44 -2.79
N ARG A 155 8.87 0.26 -2.36
CA ARG A 155 10.15 0.27 -3.06
C ARG A 155 10.78 -1.12 -3.11
N GLU A 156 10.76 -1.82 -1.99
CA GLU A 156 11.40 -3.13 -1.89
C GLU A 156 10.61 -4.20 -2.66
N ILE A 157 9.27 -4.16 -2.62
CA ILE A 157 8.40 -4.99 -3.47
C ILE A 157 8.70 -4.73 -4.94
N TYR A 158 8.68 -3.46 -5.37
CA TYR A 158 8.95 -3.08 -6.75
C TYR A 158 10.34 -3.56 -7.20
N ARG A 159 11.37 -3.33 -6.38
CA ARG A 159 12.75 -3.76 -6.69
C ARG A 159 12.84 -5.27 -6.89
N ARG A 160 12.20 -6.08 -6.03
CA ARG A 160 12.20 -7.54 -6.17
C ARG A 160 11.37 -8.01 -7.36
N GLY A 161 10.23 -7.38 -7.64
CA GLY A 161 9.43 -7.63 -8.84
C GLY A 161 10.24 -7.43 -10.12
N GLN A 162 11.01 -6.34 -10.21
CA GLN A 162 11.89 -6.07 -11.36
C GLN A 162 13.06 -7.05 -11.49
N LEU A 163 13.60 -7.54 -10.37
CA LEU A 163 14.65 -8.57 -10.39
C LEU A 163 14.15 -9.91 -10.91
N LEU A 164 12.89 -10.24 -10.62
CA LEU A 164 12.24 -11.47 -11.09
C LEU A 164 11.84 -11.41 -12.58
N SER A 165 11.70 -10.21 -13.16
CA SER A 165 11.29 -10.01 -14.56
C SER A 165 12.45 -9.96 -15.58
N SER A 166 13.68 -10.32 -15.19
CA SER A 166 14.89 -10.42 -16.04
C SER A 166 15.43 -9.16 -16.73
N GLU A 167 14.81 -7.98 -16.58
CA GLU A 167 15.29 -6.69 -17.12
C GLU A 167 15.67 -5.68 -16.02
N TYR A 168 16.45 -6.09 -15.02
CA TYR A 168 16.88 -5.14 -13.97
C TYR A 168 18.17 -4.40 -14.35
N THR A 169 18.04 -3.13 -14.75
CA THR A 169 19.14 -2.15 -14.63
C THR A 169 19.12 -1.52 -13.22
N PRO A 170 20.17 -1.71 -12.39
CA PRO A 170 20.21 -1.13 -11.05
C PRO A 170 20.32 0.38 -11.10
N VAL A 171 19.23 1.10 -10.78
CA VAL A 171 19.33 2.53 -10.49
C VAL A 171 19.80 2.67 -9.05
N LYS A 172 21.04 3.17 -8.87
CA LYS A 172 21.60 3.47 -7.54
C LYS A 172 20.78 4.58 -6.88
N TRP A 173 20.14 4.27 -5.75
CA TRP A 173 19.41 5.26 -4.95
C TRP A 173 19.88 5.25 -3.50
N TYR A 174 20.61 6.30 -3.13
CA TYR A 174 21.09 6.55 -1.77
C TYR A 174 19.93 6.88 -0.83
N ILE A 175 19.78 6.11 0.25
CA ILE A 175 18.95 6.46 1.39
C ILE A 175 19.85 7.28 2.33
N ASN A 176 19.62 8.58 2.42
CA ASN A 176 20.21 9.37 3.49
C ASN A 176 19.55 8.94 4.81
N ARG A 177 20.27 8.13 5.59
CA ARG A 177 20.04 8.02 7.02
C ARG A 177 20.43 9.37 7.62
N ARG A 178 19.44 10.14 8.04
CA ARG A 178 19.61 11.27 8.96
C ARG A 178 18.76 11.00 10.17
#